data_AF-U4UM94-F1
#
_entry.id   AF-U4UM94-F1
#
_cell.length_a   1.000
_cell.length_b   1.000
_cell.length_c   1.000
_cell.angle_alpha   90.00
_cell.angle_beta   90.00
_cell.angle_gamma   90.00
#
_symmetry.space_group_name_H-M   'P 1'
#
loop_
_entity.id
_entity.type
_entity.pdbx_description
1 polymer ?
#
loop_
_entity_poly.entity_id
_entity_poly.type
_entity_poly.pdbx_seq_one_letter_code
_entity_poly.pdbx_strand_id
1 'polypeptide(L)'
;MIDQLTVFYVVPAIKNPKIIVDHHEYLINRKDYAGRTMWLCAKYSKIRCKSRIITYGKTVKIMSSHNHSPMRIDISNAVTQRVTILRNN
;
A
#
# COMPACT_ATOMS: atom_id res chain seq x y z
N MET A 1 7.16 11.77 -9.97
CA MET A 1 8.45 11.14 -10.32
C MET A 1 8.25 9.63 -10.29
N ILE A 2 8.71 8.89 -11.31
CA ILE A 2 8.63 7.43 -11.29
C ILE A 2 9.81 6.93 -10.46
N ASP A 3 9.51 6.26 -9.36
CA ASP A 3 10.53 5.63 -8.54
C ASP A 3 10.76 4.22 -9.08
N GLN A 4 11.99 3.90 -9.48
CA GLN A 4 12.31 2.58 -10.03
C GLN A 4 12.36 1.55 -8.89
N LEU A 5 11.59 0.47 -9.04
CA LEU A 5 11.74 -0.81 -8.34
C LEU A 5 11.78 -0.70 -6.80
N THR A 6 10.66 -0.29 -6.21
CA THR A 6 10.48 -0.35 -4.76
C THR A 6 9.90 -1.70 -4.34
N VAL A 7 10.31 -2.20 -3.18
CA VAL A 7 9.82 -3.45 -2.60
C VAL A 7 8.40 -3.27 -2.06
N PHE A 8 7.48 -4.08 -2.56
CA PHE A 8 6.11 -4.21 -2.09
C PHE A 8 5.99 -5.48 -1.25
N TYR A 9 5.59 -5.34 0.01
CA TYR A 9 5.36 -6.48 0.88
C TYR A 9 3.87 -6.80 0.89
N VAL A 10 3.52 -8.01 0.45
CA VAL A 10 2.19 -8.59 0.64
C VAL A 10 2.25 -9.45 1.87
N VAL A 11 1.42 -9.17 2.86
CA VAL A 11 1.19 -10.10 3.96
C VAL A 11 -0.10 -10.86 3.63
N PRO A 12 0.00 -12.10 3.09
CA PRO A 12 -1.17 -12.92 2.86
C PRO A 12 -1.77 -13.29 4.21
N ALA A 13 -2.98 -12.80 4.47
CA ALA A 13 -3.78 -13.23 5.61
C ALA A 13 -5.14 -13.68 5.10
N ILE A 14 -5.65 -14.78 5.64
CA ILE A 14 -6.91 -15.41 5.21
C ILE A 14 -8.07 -14.42 5.27
N LYS A 15 -8.09 -13.55 6.29
CA LYS A 15 -9.17 -12.57 6.51
C LYS A 15 -8.80 -11.13 6.13
N ASN A 16 -7.56 -10.71 6.41
CA ASN A 16 -7.16 -9.31 6.34
C ASN A 16 -5.85 -9.13 5.58
N PRO A 17 -5.84 -9.37 4.25
CA PRO A 17 -4.65 -9.10 3.45
C PRO A 17 -4.27 -7.63 3.61
N LYS A 18 -2.99 -7.38 3.88
CA LYS A 18 -2.41 -6.05 4.00
C LYS A 18 -1.19 -5.95 3.10
N ILE A 19 -0.89 -4.73 2.70
CA ILE A 19 0.30 -4.42 1.93
C ILE A 19 1.10 -3.34 2.64
N ILE A 20 2.41 -3.33 2.41
CA ILE A 20 3.31 -2.34 2.99
C ILE A 20 4.07 -1.67 1.86
N VAL A 21 4.03 -0.33 1.87
CA VAL A 21 4.75 0.54 0.94
C VAL A 21 5.35 1.67 1.75
N ASP A 22 6.63 1.98 1.56
CA ASP A 22 7.36 3.03 2.29
C ASP A 22 7.18 2.96 3.82
N HIS A 23 7.19 1.76 4.41
CA HIS A 23 6.97 1.56 5.84
C HIS A 23 5.59 2.03 6.36
N HIS A 24 4.59 2.03 5.48
CA HIS A 24 3.19 2.28 5.80
C HIS A 24 2.32 1.08 5.43
N GLU A 25 1.45 0.68 6.36
CA GLU A 25 0.48 -0.40 6.12
C GLU A 25 -0.78 0.13 5.45
N TYR A 26 -1.27 -0.60 4.46
CA TYR A 26 -2.55 -0.36 3.83
C TYR A 26 -3.43 -1.62 3.85
N LEU A 27 -4.72 -1.39 4.02
CA LEU A 27 -5.76 -2.40 4.00
C LEU A 27 -6.60 -2.24 2.73
N ILE A 28 -7.20 -3.33 2.25
CA ILE A 28 -8.11 -3.27 1.11
C ILE A 28 -9.28 -2.35 1.46
N ASN A 29 -9.50 -1.33 0.63
CA ASN A 29 -10.66 -0.46 0.74
C ASN A 29 -11.72 -0.82 -0.29
N ARG A 30 -11.31 -1.13 -1.54
CA ARG A 30 -12.21 -1.52 -2.63
C ARG A 30 -11.44 -2.24 -3.73
N LYS A 31 -12.04 -3.25 -4.34
CA LYS A 31 -11.62 -3.82 -5.63
C LYS A 31 -12.58 -3.35 -6.72
N ASP A 32 -12.07 -3.05 -7.90
CA ASP A 32 -12.90 -2.74 -9.06
C ASP A 32 -12.87 -3.85 -10.12
N TYR A 33 -13.80 -3.76 -11.08
CA TYR A 33 -13.95 -4.73 -12.17
C TYR A 33 -12.81 -4.69 -13.19
N ALA A 34 -11.99 -3.63 -13.18
CA ALA A 34 -10.85 -3.46 -14.08
C ALA A 34 -9.55 -4.07 -13.50
N GLY A 35 -9.65 -4.84 -12.41
CA GLY A 35 -8.49 -5.47 -11.77
C GLY A 35 -7.64 -4.51 -10.92
N ARG A 36 -8.15 -3.30 -10.61
CA ARG A 36 -7.48 -2.37 -9.72
C ARG A 36 -7.96 -2.58 -8.29
N THR A 37 -7.03 -2.54 -7.34
CA THR A 37 -7.37 -2.55 -5.92
C THR A 37 -6.99 -1.21 -5.31
N MET A 38 -7.96 -0.54 -4.70
CA MET A 38 -7.76 0.66 -3.89
C MET A 38 -7.50 0.24 -2.45
N TRP A 39 -6.44 0.77 -1.87
CA TRP A 39 -6.02 0.52 -0.52
C TRP A 39 -6.03 1.81 0.29
N LEU A 40 -6.40 1.69 1.56
CA LEU A 40 -6.48 2.79 2.52
C LEU A 40 -5.49 2.54 3.65
N CYS A 41 -4.83 3.60 4.11
CA CYS A 41 -3.90 3.50 5.23
C CYS A 41 -4.57 2.84 6.45
N ALA A 42 -3.88 1.87 7.05
CA ALA A 42 -4.37 1.15 8.23
C ALA A 42 -4.60 2.07 9.45
N LYS A 43 -3.96 3.25 9.47
CA LYS A 43 -4.14 4.27 10.51
C LYS A 43 -5.38 5.14 10.33
N TYR A 44 -6.19 4.94 9.28
CA TYR A 44 -7.44 5.68 9.07
C TYR A 44 -8.39 5.59 10.26
N SER A 45 -8.57 4.39 10.84
CA SER A 45 -9.48 4.19 11.97
C SER A 45 -9.03 4.91 13.25
N LYS A 46 -7.71 5.05 13.45
CA LYS A 46 -7.13 5.63 14.68
C LYS A 46 -6.92 7.14 14.59
N ILE A 47 -6.41 7.64 13.47
CA ILE A 47 -5.98 9.05 13.31
C ILE A 47 -6.45 9.68 12.00
N ARG A 48 -7.43 9.06 11.34
CA ARG A 48 -8.04 9.58 10.10
C ARG A 48 -7.03 9.87 8.98
N CYS A 49 -5.95 9.09 8.90
CA CYS A 49 -5.02 9.15 7.78
C CYS A 49 -5.74 8.78 6.47
N LYS A 50 -5.86 9.73 5.54
CA LYS A 50 -6.55 9.54 4.25
C LYS A 50 -5.61 9.12 3.12
N SER A 51 -4.39 8.69 3.42
CA SER A 51 -3.47 8.18 2.40
C SER A 51 -4.08 6.96 1.70
N ARG A 52 -4.12 7.02 0.36
CA ARG A 52 -4.65 5.98 -0.51
C ARG A 52 -3.62 5.60 -1.54
N ILE A 53 -3.62 4.32 -1.90
CA ILE A 53 -2.84 3.81 -3.04
C ILE A 53 -3.71 2.91 -3.91
N ILE A 54 -3.33 2.78 -5.17
CA ILE A 54 -4.02 1.90 -6.13
C ILE A 54 -3.00 0.91 -6.69
N THR A 55 -3.30 -0.38 -6.63
CA THR A 55 -2.47 -1.42 -7.24
C THR A 55 -3.14 -1.97 -8.49
N TYR A 56 -2.36 -2.21 -9.54
CA TYR A 56 -2.80 -2.87 -10.77
C TYR A 56 -1.60 -3.45 -11.52
N GLY A 57 -1.70 -4.67 -12.04
CA GLY A 57 -0.55 -5.36 -12.63
C GLY A 57 0.64 -5.41 -11.66
N LYS A 58 1.80 -4.89 -12.09
CA LYS A 58 3.01 -4.70 -11.25
C LYS A 58 3.23 -3.23 -10.88
N THR A 59 2.16 -2.46 -10.74
CA THR A 59 2.20 -1.02 -10.49
C THR A 59 1.48 -0.64 -9.22
N VAL A 60 2.07 0.26 -8.45
CA VAL A 60 1.47 0.92 -7.28
C VAL A 60 1.43 2.41 -7.54
N LYS A 61 0.24 3.01 -7.52
CA LYS A 61 0.06 4.45 -7.64
C LYS A 61 -0.25 5.06 -6.27
N ILE A 62 0.60 5.98 -5.82
CA ILE A 62 0.39 6.76 -4.60
C ILE A 62 -0.56 7.92 -4.91
N MET A 63 -1.71 7.98 -4.25
CA MET A 63 -2.73 8.99 -4.51
C MET A 63 -2.65 10.17 -3.55
N SER A 64 -2.22 9.95 -2.31
CA SER A 64 -2.17 10.98 -1.26
C SER A 64 -1.12 10.67 -0.19
N SER A 65 -0.57 11.72 0.42
CA SER A 65 0.43 11.64 1.49
C SER A 65 -0.15 11.17 2.83
N HIS A 66 0.73 10.71 3.71
CA HIS A 66 0.40 10.40 5.10
C HIS A 66 0.41 11.66 5.96
N ASN A 67 -0.39 11.65 7.02
CA ASN A 67 -0.42 12.66 8.08
C ASN A 67 0.29 12.17 9.36
N HIS A 68 1.14 11.17 9.23
CA HIS A 68 1.90 10.56 10.32
C HIS A 68 3.21 10.02 9.79
N SER A 69 4.17 9.86 10.68
CA SER A 69 5.46 9.26 10.35
C SER A 69 5.32 7.77 10.02
N PRO A 70 6.25 7.19 9.24
CA PRO A 70 6.29 5.76 8.99
C PRO A 70 6.48 4.97 10.29
N MET A 71 6.06 3.70 10.28
CA MET A 71 6.11 2.84 11.47
C MET A 71 7.10 1.68 11.27
N ARG A 72 7.66 1.17 12.37
CA ARG A 72 8.36 -0.11 12.35
C ARG A 72 7.33 -1.22 12.13
N ILE A 73 7.44 -1.93 11.01
CA ILE A 73 6.50 -3.00 10.62
C ILE A 73 7.26 -4.31 10.59
N ASP A 74 6.67 -5.34 11.19
CA ASP A 74 7.17 -6.71 11.07
C ASP A 74 6.80 -7.28 9.70
N ILE A 75 7.83 -7.60 8.91
CA ILE A 75 7.75 -8.16 7.56
C ILE A 75 8.20 -9.63 7.50
N SER A 76 8.42 -10.28 8.65
CA SER A 76 8.89 -11.67 8.73
C SER A 76 8.03 -12.65 7.92
N ASN A 77 6.72 -12.43 7.89
CA ASN A 77 5.75 -13.26 7.16
C ASN A 77 5.28 -12.63 5.84
N ALA A 78 5.98 -11.62 5.35
CA ALA A 78 5.60 -10.93 4.13
C ALA A 78 6.26 -11.56 2.90
N VAL A 79 5.46 -11.72 1.84
CA VAL A 79 5.97 -12.03 0.50
C VAL A 79 6.37 -10.72 -0.17
N THR A 80 7.58 -10.68 -0.72
CA THR A 80 8.10 -9.51 -1.43
C THR A 80 7.76 -9.60 -2.92
N GLN A 81 7.27 -8.51 -3.49
CA GLN A 81 7.11 -8.32 -4.93
C GLN A 81 7.79 -7.03 -5.39
N ARG A 82 8.46 -7.10 -6.54
CA ARG A 82 9.02 -5.92 -7.22
C ARG A 82 7.94 -5.26 -8.07
N VAL A 83 7.73 -3.96 -7.86
CA VAL A 83 6.70 -3.17 -8.53
C VAL A 83 7.24 -1.79 -8.97
N THR A 84 6.55 -1.18 -9.93
CA THR A 84 6.76 0.22 -10.31
C THR A 84 5.91 1.11 -9.42
N ILE A 85 6.51 2.10 -8.75
CA ILE A 85 5.76 3.07 -7.93
C ILE A 85 5.60 4.40 -8.68
N LEU A 86 4.35 4.80 -8.87
CA LEU A 86 3.96 6.08 -9.44
C LEU A 86 3.61 7.04 -8.31
N ARG A 87 4.45 8.05 -8.08
CA ARG A 87 4.20 9.13 -7.10
C ARG A 87 3.76 10.39 -7.83
N ASN A 88 2.64 10.99 -7.42
CA ASN A 88 2.30 12.34 -7.84
C ASN A 88 3.34 13.30 -7.24
N ASN A 89 3.94 14.16 -8.07
CA ASN A 89 4.85 15.23 -7.61
C ASN A 89 4.09 16.24 -6.75
#